data_AF-U6SH76-F1
#
_entry.id   AF-U6SH76-F1
#
_cell.length_a   1.000
_cell.length_b   1.000
_cell.length_c   1.000
_cell.angle_alpha   90.00
_cell.angle_beta   90.00
_cell.angle_gamma   90.00
#
_symmetry.space_group_name_H-M   'P 1'
#
loop_
_entity.id
_entity.type
_entity.pdbx_description
1 polymer ?
#
loop_
_entity_poly.entity_id
_entity_poly.type
_entity_poly.pdbx_seq_one_letter_code
_entity_poly.pdbx_strand_id
1 'polypeptide(L)' 'MLGFLLNSKEVIEVEYMLKREMEELLLDLSDPRIDEVVKKAMEEKYQIVYGIYKRFVPPNERMKYMLQKNKKHTQ' A
#
# COMPACT_ATOMS: atom_id res chain seq x y z
N MET A 1 -11.99 -0.21 -16.32
CA MET A 1 -10.59 -0.22 -15.83
C MET A 1 -9.72 0.32 -16.96
N LEU A 2 -8.79 1.22 -16.67
CA LEU A 2 -7.84 1.76 -17.66
C LEU A 2 -6.54 0.93 -17.62
N GLY A 3 -5.90 0.76 -18.78
CA GLY A 3 -4.62 0.04 -18.92
C GLY A 3 -3.45 0.98 -19.19
N PHE A 4 -2.23 0.46 -19.00
CA PHE A 4 -0.98 1.16 -19.32
C PHE A 4 -0.16 0.30 -20.28
N LEU A 5 0.55 0.94 -21.21
CA LEU A 5 1.57 0.29 -22.02
C LEU A 5 2.94 0.67 -21.45
N LEU A 6 3.61 -0.30 -20.85
CA LEU A 6 4.91 -0.13 -20.19
C LEU A 6 5.90 -1.15 -20.74
N ASN A 7 7.15 -0.74 -20.88
CA ASN A 7 8.25 -1.66 -21.15
C ASN A 7 8.72 -2.36 -19.86
N SER A 8 9.56 -3.38 -19.99
CA SER A 8 10.02 -4.18 -18.85
C SER A 8 10.77 -3.37 -17.79
N LYS A 9 11.53 -2.34 -18.20
CA LYS A 9 12.25 -1.46 -17.28
C LYS A 9 11.29 -0.57 -16.49
N GLU A 10 10.31 0.02 -17.18
CA GLU A 10 9.27 0.84 -16.56
C GLU A 10 8.43 0.03 -15.56
N VAL A 11 8.13 -1.23 -15.86
CA VAL A 11 7.41 -2.12 -14.92
C VAL A 11 8.20 -2.29 -13.61
N ILE A 12 9.51 -2.51 -13.68
CA ILE A 12 10.37 -2.67 -12.51
C ILE A 12 10.47 -1.36 -11.71
N GLU A 13 10.60 -0.23 -12.39
CA GLU A 13 10.68 1.09 -11.75
C GLU A 13 9.37 1.45 -11.04
N VAL A 14 8.22 1.18 -11.68
CA VAL A 14 6.91 1.38 -11.06
C VAL A 14 6.71 0.44 -9.87
N GLU A 15 7.09 -0.83 -10.00
CA GLU A 15 7.05 -1.78 -8.89
C GLU A 15 7.89 -1.29 -7.71
N TYR A 16 9.11 -0.78 -7.96
CA TYR A 16 9.99 -0.24 -6.93
C TYR A 16 9.37 0.98 -6.23
N MET A 17 8.81 1.91 -6.99
CA MET A 17 8.12 3.08 -6.43
C MET A 17 6.92 2.68 -5.57
N LEU A 18 6.13 1.71 -6.02
CA LEU A 18 4.99 1.19 -5.25
C LEU A 18 5.45 0.51 -3.96
N LYS A 19 6.53 -0.29 -3.99
CA LYS A 19 7.09 -0.92 -2.79
C LYS A 19 7.52 0.13 -1.75
N ARG A 20 8.21 1.19 -2.19
CA ARG A 20 8.63 2.29 -1.32
C ARG A 20 7.45 3.04 -0.70
N GLU A 21 6.47 3.41 -1.51
CA GLU A 21 5.27 4.10 -1.05
C GLU A 21 4.49 3.27 -0.02
N MET A 22 4.40 1.94 -0.23
CA MET A 22 3.78 1.04 0.73
C MET A 22 4.56 0.98 2.06
N GLU A 23 5.89 1.00 2.02
CA GLU A 23 6.74 1.01 3.22
C GLU A 23 6.54 2.29 4.03
N GLU A 24 6.53 3.45 3.36
CA GLU A 24 6.29 4.76 3.99
C GLU A 24 4.87 4.84 4.58
N LEU A 25 3.84 4.44 3.83
CA LEU A 25 2.46 4.44 4.33
C LEU A 25 2.27 3.54 5.55
N LEU A 26 2.88 2.36 5.56
CA LEU A 26 2.79 1.45 6.70
C LEU A 26 3.55 1.98 7.92
N LEU A 27 4.69 2.64 7.71
CA LEU A 27 5.43 3.29 8.77
C LEU A 27 4.59 4.41 9.41
N ASP A 28 4.01 5.28 8.60
CA ASP A 28 3.18 6.38 9.08
C ASP A 28 1.91 5.88 9.81
N LEU A 29 1.25 4.86 9.25
CA LEU A 29 0.06 4.24 9.87
C LEU A 29 0.38 3.49 11.17
N SER A 30 1.64 3.15 11.41
CA SER A 30 2.09 2.52 12.66
C SER A 30 2.30 3.53 13.79
N ASP A 31 2.43 4.83 13.49
CA ASP A 31 2.63 5.86 14.52
C ASP A 31 1.31 6.13 15.28
N PRO A 32 1.24 5.85 16.60
CA PRO A 32 0.03 6.08 17.38
C PRO A 32 -0.30 7.56 17.59
N ARG A 33 0.62 8.48 17.26
CA ARG A 33 0.45 9.93 17.45
C ARG A 33 -0.21 10.62 16.26
N ILE A 34 -0.51 9.89 15.20
CA ILE A 34 -1.16 10.42 14.01
C ILE A 34 -2.57 10.92 14.35
N ASP A 35 -2.95 12.08 13.80
CA ASP A 35 -4.32 12.59 13.90
C ASP A 35 -5.30 11.65 13.19
N GLU A 36 -6.48 11.44 13.76
CA GLU A 36 -7.46 10.46 13.25
C GLU A 36 -7.96 10.80 11.84
N VAL A 37 -8.07 12.09 11.50
CA VAL A 37 -8.46 12.53 10.14
C VAL A 37 -7.36 12.20 9.14
N VAL A 38 -6.11 12.47 9.51
CA VAL A 38 -4.93 12.16 8.67
C VAL A 38 -4.80 10.66 8.50
N LYS A 39 -5.00 9.89 9.57
CA LYS A 39 -4.98 8.43 9.54
C LYS A 39 -5.99 7.85 8.57
N LYS A 40 -7.22 8.34 8.60
CA LYS A 40 -8.26 7.90 7.67
C LYS A 40 -7.88 8.18 6.22
N ALA A 41 -7.34 9.36 5.93
CA ALA A 41 -6.86 9.71 4.60
C ALA A 41 -5.69 8.80 4.15
N MET A 42 -4.78 8.44 5.06
CA MET A 42 -3.71 7.49 4.80
C MET A 42 -4.21 6.07 4.56
N GLU A 43 -5.23 5.61 5.29
CA GLU A 43 -5.86 4.31 5.05
C GLU A 43 -6.53 4.26 3.68
N GLU A 44 -7.19 5.33 3.24
CA GLU A 44 -7.76 5.45 1.90
C GLU A 44 -6.65 5.41 0.82
N LYS A 45 -5.56 6.15 1.03
CA LYS A 45 -4.39 6.12 0.15
C LYS A 45 -3.78 4.71 0.08
N TYR A 46 -3.63 4.03 1.22
CA TYR A 46 -3.16 2.65 1.29
C TYR A 46 -4.01 1.72 0.42
N GLN A 47 -5.36 1.80 0.48
CA GLN A 47 -6.21 0.91 -0.32
C GLN A 47 -5.98 1.10 -1.82
N ILE A 48 -5.78 2.36 -2.26
CA ILE A 48 -5.51 2.68 -3.66
C ILE A 48 -4.14 2.15 -4.08
N VAL A 49 -3.08 2.50 -3.34
CA VAL A 49 -1.70 2.10 -3.68
C VAL A 49 -1.54 0.59 -3.61
N TYR A 50 -2.08 -0.07 -2.57
CA TYR A 50 -2.06 -1.53 -2.46
C TYR A 50 -2.82 -2.21 -3.61
N GLY A 51 -3.94 -1.61 -4.05
CA GLY A 51 -4.70 -2.05 -5.21
C GLY A 51 -3.87 -2.02 -6.50
N ILE A 52 -3.04 -0.99 -6.68
CA ILE A 52 -2.13 -0.87 -7.83
C ILE A 52 -0.97 -1.85 -7.68
N TYR A 53 -0.29 -1.87 -6.52
CA TYR A 53 0.82 -2.75 -6.19
C TYR A 53 0.55 -4.22 -6.52
N LYS A 54 -0.63 -4.75 -6.14
CA LYS A 54 -1.02 -6.15 -6.42
C LYS A 54 -1.03 -6.52 -7.90
N ARG A 55 -1.09 -5.54 -8.81
CA ARG A 55 -1.05 -5.74 -10.27
C ARG A 55 0.37 -5.90 -10.80
N PHE A 56 1.36 -5.38 -10.08
CA PHE A 56 2.77 -5.40 -10.47
C PHE A 56 3.55 -6.55 -9.80
N VAL A 57 3.10 -7.04 -8.64
CA VAL A 57 3.81 -8.10 -7.92
C VAL A 57 3.17 -9.50 -7.99
N PRO A 58 3.99 -10.56 -7.90
CA PRO A 58 3.50 -11.92 -7.79
C PRO A 58 2.77 -12.17 -6.46
N PRO A 59 1.87 -13.18 -6.39
CA PRO A 59 1.00 -13.40 -5.23
C PRO A 59 1.73 -13.62 -3.90
N ASN A 60 2.90 -14.25 -3.93
CA ASN A 60 3.76 -14.49 -2.75
C ASN A 60 4.27 -13.19 -2.11
N GLU A 61 4.48 -12.13 -2.89
CA GLU A 61 4.97 -10.85 -2.37
C GLU A 61 3.85 -9.95 -1.83
N ARG A 62 2.59 -10.20 -2.22
CA ARG A 62 1.44 -9.39 -1.78
C ARG A 62 1.25 -9.36 -0.27
N MET A 63 1.68 -10.41 0.42
CA MET A 63 1.55 -10.53 1.88
C MET A 63 2.48 -9.58 2.63
N LYS A 64 3.59 -9.14 2.01
CA LYS A 64 4.61 -8.31 2.66
C LYS A 64 4.06 -6.96 3.16
N TYR A 65 3.11 -6.38 2.42
CA TYR A 65 2.54 -5.06 2.71
C TYR A 65 1.04 -5.12 3.06
N MET A 66 0.56 -6.29 3.45
CA MET A 66 -0.81 -6.45 3.90
C MET A 66 -0.96 -5.80 5.28
N LEU A 67 -1.81 -4.77 5.37
CA LEU A 67 -2.12 -4.11 6.62
C LEU A 67 -2.85 -5.11 7.51
N GLN A 68 -2.20 -5.51 8.60
CA GLN A 68 -2.87 -6.32 9.62
C GLN A 68 -3.90 -5.42 10.30
N LYS A 69 -5.17 -5.58 9.95
CA LYS A 69 -6.26 -4.97 10.72
C LYS A 69 -6.20 -5.60 12.11
N ASN A 70 -5.58 -4.89 13.05
CA ASN A 70 -5.75 -5.17 14.47
C ASN A 70 -7.25 -5.17 14.71
N LYS A 71 -7.82 -6.36 14.93
CA LYS A 71 -9.17 -6.52 15.46
C LYS A 71 -9.15 -5.90 16.85
N LYS A 72 -9.26 -4.57 16.94
CA LYS A 72 -9.51 -3.92 18.22
C LYS A 72 -10.83 -4.52 18.71
N HIS A 73 -10.73 -5.19 19.85
CA HIS A 73 -11.84 -5.72 20.62
C HIS A 73 -12.98 -4.69 20.63
N THR A 74 -14.08 -5.02 19.97
CA THR A 74 -15.38 -4.50 20.36
C THR A 74 -15.67 -5.12 21.72
N GLN A 75 -15.45 -4.35 22.79
CA GLN A 75 -16.06 -4.53 24.10
C GLN A 75 -16.87 -3.28 24.39
#